data_AF-A0A973KT22-F1
#
_entry.id   AF-A0A973KT22-F1
#
_cell.length_a   1.000
_cell.length_b   1.000
_cell.length_c   1.000
_cell.angle_alpha   90.00
_cell.angle_beta   90.00
_cell.angle_gamma   90.00
#
_symmetry.space_group_name_H-M   'P 1'
#
loop_
_entity.id
_entity.type
_entity.pdbx_description
1 polymer ?
#
loop_
_entity_poly.entity_id
_entity_poly.type
_entity_poly.pdbx_seq_one_letter_code
_entity_poly.pdbx_strand_id
1 'polypeptide(L)' 'MRPGDLIIYFDDASHVGMYIGDGAIVHAPRPGRTVTITGAGSMPILGVVRPDA' A
#
# COMPACT_ATOMS: atom_id res chain seq x y z
N MET A 1 -5.00 2.97 -10.89
CA MET A 1 -4.96 3.43 -9.49
C MET A 1 -4.89 4.95 -9.47
N ARG A 2 -5.52 5.62 -8.52
CA ARG A 2 -5.37 7.06 -8.25
C ARG A 2 -4.98 7.27 -6.79
N PRO A 3 -4.30 8.39 -6.44
CA PRO A 3 -3.98 8.67 -5.04
C PRO A 3 -5.19 8.49 -4.12
N GLY A 4 -5.00 7.81 -2.99
CA GLY A 4 -6.07 7.41 -2.06
C GLY A 4 -6.56 5.97 -2.20
N ASP A 5 -6.24 5.27 -3.30
CA ASP A 5 -6.51 3.83 -3.40
C ASP A 5 -5.66 3.05 -2.37
N LEU A 6 -6.24 2.03 -1.74
CA LEU A 6 -5.52 1.10 -0.85
C LEU A 6 -4.97 -0.07 -1.67
N ILE A 7 -3.69 -0.37 -1.48
CA ILE A 7 -3.04 -1.55 -2.04
C ILE A 7 -2.90 -2.59 -0.92
N ILE A 8 -3.50 -3.77 -1.15
CA ILE A 8 -3.46 -4.91 -0.24
C ILE A 8 -2.34 -5.84 -0.70
N TYR A 9 -1.49 -6.24 0.23
CA TYR A 9 -0.31 -7.06 -0.02
C TYR A 9 -0.43 -8.44 0.63
N PHE A 10 0.28 -9.41 0.02
CA PHE A 10 0.34 -10.82 0.40
C PHE A 10 -0.99 -11.56 0.26
N ASP A 11 -0.92 -12.88 0.04
CA ASP A 11 -2.09 -13.74 -0.17
C ASP A 11 -3.04 -13.79 1.04
N ASP A 12 -2.52 -13.56 2.24
CA ASP A 12 -3.26 -13.47 3.50
C ASP A 12 -3.73 -12.05 3.86
N ALA A 13 -3.52 -11.06 2.98
CA ALA A 13 -3.86 -9.65 3.21
C ALA A 13 -3.21 -9.05 4.48
N SER A 14 -2.03 -9.53 4.87
CA SER A 14 -1.35 -9.13 6.12
C SER A 14 -0.78 -7.71 6.13
N HIS A 15 -0.69 -7.03 4.99
CA HIS A 15 -0.16 -5.67 4.91
C HIS A 15 -0.94 -4.77 3.96
N VAL A 16 -1.05 -3.48 4.29
CA VAL A 16 -1.72 -2.46 3.49
C VAL A 16 -0.87 -1.20 3.36
N GLY A 17 -0.92 -0.58 2.19
CA GLY A 17 -0.38 0.75 1.93
C GLY A 17 -1.38 1.61 1.18
N MET A 18 -1.27 2.93 1.31
CA MET A 18 -2.09 3.86 0.52
C MET A 18 -1.27 4.35 -0.67
N TYR A 19 -1.81 4.22 -1.87
CA TYR A 19 -1.21 4.77 -3.09
C TYR A 19 -1.25 6.29 -3.05
N ILE A 20 -0.12 6.94 -3.33
CA ILE A 20 0.02 8.40 -3.27
C ILE A 20 0.33 9.04 -4.63
N GLY A 21 0.33 8.26 -5.71
CA GLY A 21 0.72 8.71 -7.05
C GLY A 21 2.10 8.21 -7.46
N ASP A 22 2.46 8.42 -8.72
CA ASP A 22 3.80 8.18 -9.29
C ASP A 22 4.42 6.81 -8.97
N GLY A 23 3.59 5.76 -8.87
CA GLY A 23 4.06 4.42 -8.54
C GLY A 23 4.50 4.24 -7.08
N ALA A 24 4.16 5.16 -6.18
CA ALA A 24 4.55 5.16 -4.78
C ALA A 24 3.37 4.92 -3.81
N ILE A 25 3.70 4.40 -2.64
CA ILE A 25 2.80 4.21 -1.50
C ILE A 25 3.36 4.86 -0.23
N VAL A 26 2.47 5.21 0.69
CA VAL A 26 2.80 5.44 2.10
C VAL A 26 2.30 4.26 2.94
N HIS A 27 3.15 3.73 3.83
CA HIS A 27 2.80 2.59 4.69
C HIS A 27 3.58 2.59 6.02
N ALA A 28 3.12 1.78 6.98
CA ALA A 28 3.80 1.51 8.24
C ALA A 28 4.49 0.12 8.17
N PRO A 29 5.80 0.02 7.90
CA PRO A 29 6.42 -1.23 7.44
C PRO A 29 6.47 -2.36 8.49
N ARG A 30 6.59 -2.02 9.77
CA ARG A 30 6.55 -2.95 10.93
C ARG A 30 6.57 -2.18 12.25
N PRO A 31 6.23 -2.81 13.39
CA PRO A 31 6.29 -2.18 14.70
C PRO A 31 7.66 -1.54 14.99
N GLY A 32 7.65 -0.34 15.58
CA GLY A 32 8.86 0.41 15.93
C GLY A 32 9.58 1.10 14.76
N ARG A 33 9.03 1.05 13.54
CA ARG A 33 9.55 1.79 12.39
C ARG A 33 8.66 2.97 12.03
N THR A 34 9.27 3.98 11.41
CA THR A 34 8.57 5.18 10.94
C THR A 34 7.76 4.89 9.69
N VAL A 35 6.61 5.55 9.56
CA VAL A 35 5.85 5.63 8.32
C VAL A 35 6.77 6.11 7.19
N THR A 36 6.79 5.39 6.08
CA THR A 36 7.77 5.60 5.00
C THR A 36 7.08 5.56 3.63
N ILE A 37 7.73 6.17 2.64
CA ILE A 37 7.33 6.10 1.23
C ILE A 37 8.18 5.04 0.52
N THR A 38 7.55 4.14 -0.22
CA THR A 38 8.22 3.13 -1.06
C THR A 38 7.48 2.94 -2.38
N GLY A 39 8.07 2.18 -3.30
CA GLY A 39 7.40 1.79 -4.55
C GLY A 39 6.21 0.87 -4.29
N ALA A 40 5.11 1.09 -5.00
CA ALA A 40 3.89 0.29 -4.91
C ALA A 40 4.12 -1.20 -5.21
N GLY A 41 5.08 -1.52 -6.08
CA GLY A 41 5.50 -2.88 -6.42
C GLY A 41 6.60 -3.46 -5.53
N SER A 42 6.91 -2.85 -4.38
CA SER A 42 7.96 -3.34 -3.48
C SER A 42 7.61 -4.63 -2.72
N MET A 43 6.34 -5.07 -2.81
CA MET A 43 5.80 -6.26 -2.14
C MET A 43 4.78 -6.96 -3.07
N PRO A 44 4.50 -8.26 -2.90
CA PRO A 44 3.49 -8.98 -3.68
C PRO A 44 2.09 -8.39 -3.49
N ILE A 45 1.47 -7.91 -4.58
CA ILE A 45 0.15 -7.27 -4.55
C ILE A 45 -0.94 -8.35 -4.62
N LEU A 46 -1.85 -8.35 -3.65
CA LEU A 46 -3.08 -9.14 -3.67
C LEU A 46 -4.19 -8.43 -4.44
N GLY A 47 -4.35 -7.13 -4.24
CA GLY A 47 -5.42 -6.36 -4.87
C GLY A 47 -5.36 -4.88 -4.56
N VAL A 48 -6.25 -4.13 -5.22
CA VAL A 48 -6.39 -2.68 -5.04
C VAL A 48 -7.85 -2.36 -4.83
N VAL A 49 -8.14 -1.60 -3.77
CA VAL A 49 -9.50 -1.22 -3.38
C VAL A 49 -9.59 0.30 -3.27
N ARG A 50 -10.68 0.86 -3.80
CA ARG A 50 -11.07 2.23 -3.54
C ARG A 50 -12.12 2.25 -2.42
N PRO A 51 -11.83 2.82 -1.24
CA PRO A 51 -12.72 2.71 -0.06
C PRO A 51 -14.05 3.45 -0.19
N ASP A 52 -14.12 4.47 -1.04
CA ASP A 52 -15.29 5.32 -1.27
C ASP A 52 -16.11 4.92 -2.51
N ALA A 53 -15.79 3.79 -3.14
CA ALA A 53 -16.49 3.28 -4.32
C ALA A 53 -17.58 2.26 -3.96
#